data_AF-A0A350T0D4-F1
#
_entry.id   AF-A0A350T0D4-F1
#
_cell.length_a   1.000
_cell.length_b   1.000
_cell.length_c   1.000
_cell.angle_alpha   90.00
_cell.angle_beta   90.00
_cell.angle_gamma   90.00
#
_symmetry.space_group_name_H-M   'P 1'
#
loop_
_entity.id
_entity.type
_entity.pdbx_description
1 polymer ?
#
loop_
_entity_poly.entity_id
_entity_poly.type
_entity_poly.pdbx_seq_one_letter_code
_entity_poly.pdbx_strand_id
1 'polypeptide(L)' 'YAAQVTAESATRKAMEHGLRAVDIYVKGPGAGREMAIRALAASGLQVLSIADVTPIPHNGCRPPKRRRV' A
#
# COMPACT_ATOMS: atom_id res chain seq x y z
N TYR A 1 -1.95 -13.08 -2.76
CA TYR A 1 -0.63 -13.76 -2.68
C TYR A 1 0.51 -12.85 -3.12
N ALA A 2 0.54 -12.41 -4.39
CA ALA A 2 1.64 -11.57 -4.91
C ALA A 2 2.00 -10.37 -4.01
N ALA A 3 0.99 -9.60 -3.57
CA ALA A 3 1.17 -8.42 -2.71
C ALA A 3 1.89 -8.72 -1.38
N GLN A 4 1.62 -9.88 -0.77
CA GLN A 4 2.27 -10.30 0.46
C GLN A 4 3.75 -10.58 0.21
N VAL A 5 4.08 -11.36 -0.82
CA VAL A 5 5.46 -11.70 -1.18
C VAL A 5 6.27 -10.44 -1.49
N THR A 6 5.67 -9.47 -2.19
CA THR A 6 6.35 -8.20 -2.51
C THR A 6 6.61 -7.38 -1.25
N ALA A 7 5.63 -7.29 -0.35
CA ALA A 7 5.75 -6.59 0.92
C ALA A 7 6.83 -7.22 1.81
N GLU A 8 6.87 -8.55 1.94
CA GLU A 8 7.90 -9.26 2.71
C GLU A 8 9.31 -9.01 2.16
N SER A 9 9.47 -9.05 0.82
CA SER A 9 10.76 -8.76 0.18
C SER A 9 11.22 -7.32 0.42
N ALA A 10 10.31 -6.35 0.32
CA ALA A 10 10.61 -4.95 0.60
C ALA A 10 10.98 -4.73 2.07
N THR A 11 10.27 -5.38 2.98
CA THR A 11 10.50 -5.27 4.43
C THR A 11 11.87 -5.83 4.82
N ARG A 12 12.27 -6.97 4.25
CA ARG A 12 13.58 -7.56 4.53
C ARG A 12 14.71 -6.60 4.18
N LYS A 13 14.66 -5.97 3.00
CA LYS A 13 15.62 -4.95 2.59
C LYS A 13 15.59 -3.73 3.52
N ALA A 14 14.40 -3.29 3.92
CA ALA A 14 14.24 -2.19 4.87
C ALA A 14 14.85 -2.49 6.24
N MET A 15 14.70 -3.72 6.74
CA MET A 15 15.27 -4.18 8.01
C MET A 15 16.78 -4.27 7.99
N GLU A 16 17.39 -4.66 6.86
CA GLU A 16 18.85 -4.60 6.66
C GLU A 16 19.40 -3.18 6.83
N HIS A 17 18.59 -2.17 6.55
CA HIS A 17 18.90 -0.75 6.77
C HIS A 17 18.51 -0.22 8.16
N GLY A 18 18.04 -1.07 9.06
CA GLY A 18 17.73 -0.71 10.45
C GLY A 18 16.37 -0.04 10.67
N LEU A 19 15.45 -0.12 9.70
CA LEU A 19 14.08 0.37 9.87
C LEU A 19 13.33 -0.42 10.94
N ARG A 20 12.68 0.30 11.87
CA ARG A 20 11.94 -0.28 13.00
C ARG A 20 10.47 0.14 13.02
N ALA A 21 10.18 1.36 12.59
CA ALA A 21 8.84 1.93 12.56
C ALA A 21 8.57 2.56 11.19
N VAL A 22 7.32 2.46 10.72
CA VAL A 22 6.90 2.93 9.39
C VAL A 22 5.51 3.55 9.42
N ASP A 23 5.34 4.58 8.61
CA ASP A 23 4.05 5.17 8.26
C ASP A 23 3.60 4.65 6.90
N ILE A 24 2.35 4.16 6.83
CA ILE A 24 1.81 3.52 5.64
C ILE A 24 0.92 4.51 4.90
N TYR A 25 1.34 4.90 3.69
CA TYR A 25 0.53 5.69 2.77
C TYR A 25 -0.02 4.80 1.66
N VAL A 26 -1.34 4.64 1.62
CA VAL A 26 -2.01 3.79 0.63
C VAL A 26 -2.59 4.65 -0.47
N LYS A 27 -2.31 4.30 -1.73
CA LYS A 27 -2.88 4.98 -2.90
C LYS A 27 -3.73 4.02 -3.72
N GLY A 28 -5.04 4.28 -3.76
CA GLY A 28 -5.99 3.59 -4.61
C GLY A 28 -6.69 2.40 -3.94
N PRO A 29 -7.93 2.09 -4.38
CA PRO A 29 -8.59 0.85 -4.03
C PRO A 29 -8.05 -0.28 -4.92
N GLY A 30 -7.51 -1.33 -4.31
CA GLY A 30 -6.98 -2.48 -5.03
C GLY A 30 -6.97 -3.74 -4.16
N ALA A 31 -7.07 -4.90 -4.81
CA ALA A 31 -7.16 -6.20 -4.13
C ALA A 31 -5.95 -6.51 -3.22
N GLY A 32 -4.80 -5.89 -3.47
CA GLY A 32 -3.57 -6.08 -2.69
C GLY A 32 -3.45 -5.19 -1.45
N ARG A 33 -4.35 -4.22 -1.24
CA ARG A 33 -4.23 -3.20 -0.20
C ARG A 33 -4.09 -3.80 1.20
N GLU A 34 -5.09 -4.54 1.65
CA GLU A 34 -5.07 -5.10 2.99
C GLU A 34 -4.00 -6.18 3.17
N MET A 35 -3.77 -6.99 2.12
CA MET A 35 -2.75 -8.03 2.15
C MET A 35 -1.36 -7.45 2.38
N ALA A 36 -1.03 -6.32 1.73
CA ALA A 36 0.26 -5.66 1.89
C ALA A 36 0.43 -5.07 3.30
N ILE A 37 -0.60 -4.41 3.83
CA ILE A 37 -0.57 -3.82 5.17
C ILE A 37 -0.37 -4.91 6.24
N ARG A 38 -1.10 -6.03 6.12
CA ARG A 38 -0.97 -7.15 7.06
C ARG A 38 0.40 -7.81 6.98
N ALA A 39 0.97 -7.95 5.78
CA ALA A 39 2.31 -8.50 5.59
C ALA A 39 3.41 -7.61 6.20
N LEU A 40 3.27 -6.29 6.06
CA LEU A 40 4.16 -5.31 6.71
C LEU A 40 4.08 -5.39 8.23
N ALA A 41 2.89 -5.56 8.79
CA ALA A 41 2.73 -5.76 10.24
C ALA A 41 3.29 -7.12 10.71
N ALA A 42 3.10 -8.20 9.94
CA ALA A 42 3.56 -9.55 10.28
C ALA A 42 5.08 -9.71 10.21
N SER A 43 5.74 -8.90 9.38
CA SER A 43 7.20 -8.93 9.19
C SER A 43 7.98 -8.27 10.33
N GLY A 44 7.30 -7.68 11.33
CA GLY A 44 7.94 -7.18 12.55
C GLY A 44 8.26 -5.68 12.56
N LEU A 45 7.78 -4.91 11.56
CA LEU A 45 7.82 -3.46 11.59
C LEU A 45 6.68 -2.90 12.45
N GLN A 46 6.97 -1.88 13.25
CA GLN A 46 5.93 -1.14 13.98
C GLN A 46 5.22 -0.18 13.03
N VAL A 47 3.93 -0.40 12.83
CA VAL A 47 3.08 0.50 12.03
C VAL A 47 2.59 1.63 12.93
N LEU A 48 3.04 2.86 12.65
CA LEU A 48 2.66 4.04 13.45
C LEU A 48 1.34 4.65 12.96
N SER A 49 1.17 4.78 11.66
CA SER A 49 -0.03 5.32 11.06
C SER A 49 -0.37 4.66 9.72
N ILE A 50 -1.65 4.71 9.37
CA ILE A 50 -2.16 4.28 8.07
C ILE A 50 -2.99 5.42 7.51
N ALA A 51 -2.52 6.03 6.43
CA ALA A 51 -3.19 7.12 5.73
C ALA A 51 -3.57 6.69 4.31
N ASP A 52 -4.83 6.94 3.93
CA ASP A 52 -5.29 6.76 2.56
C ASP A 52 -5.11 8.07 1.78
N VAL A 53 -4.24 8.03 0.78
CA VAL A 53 -3.92 9.13 -0.13
C VAL A 53 -4.49 8.89 -1.53
N THR A 54 -5.59 8.13 -1.64
CA THR A 54 -6.32 7.94 -2.89
C THR A 54 -6.78 9.29 -3.43
N PRO A 55 -6.43 9.66 -4.68
CA PRO A 55 -6.77 10.97 -5.21
C PRO A 55 -8.29 11.09 -5.44
N ILE A 56 -8.90 12.09 -4.82
CA ILE A 56 -10.31 12.47 -5.04
C ILE A 56 -10.30 13.73 -5.93
N PRO A 57 -10.75 13.64 -7.19
CA PRO A 57 -10.75 14.79 -8.09
C PRO A 57 -11.94 15.71 -7.80
N HIS A 58 -11.66 16.99 -7.52
CA HIS A 58 -12.68 18.04 -7.40
C HIS A 58 -13.08 18.57 -8.79
N ASN A 59 -13.90 17.82 -9.54
CA ASN A 59 -14.31 18.16 -10.92
C ASN A 59 -13.14 18.43 -11.89
N GLY A 60 -12.05 17.66 -11.74
CA GLY A 60 -10.85 17.75 -12.59
C GLY A 60 -11.02 17.07 -13.96
N CYS A 61 -10.02 16.29 -14.38
CA CYS A 61 -10.06 15.59 -15.68
C CYS A 61 -11.27 14.66 -15.79
N ARG A 62 -11.94 14.69 -16.95
CA ARG A 62 -13.06 13.79 -17.26
C ARG A 62 -12.59 12.32 -17.24
N PRO A 63 -13.21 11.43 -16.43
CA PRO A 63 -12.91 10.01 -16.46
C PRO A 63 -13.12 9.40 -17.85
N PRO A 64 -12.37 8.35 -18.22
CA PRO A 64 -12.53 7.70 -19.51
C PRO A 64 -13.96 7.18 -19.70
N LYS A 65 -14.45 7.24 -20.94
CA LYS A 65 -15.78 6.73 -21.29
C LYS A 65 -15.92 5.28 -20.81
N ARG A 66 -17.05 4.97 -20.16
CA ARG A 66 -17.35 3.60 -19.68
C ARG A 66 -17.16 2.61 -20.83
N ARG A 67 -16.32 1.59 -20.62
CA ARG A 67 -16.09 0.54 -21.63
C ARG A 67 -17.40 -0.20 -21.88
N ARG A 68 -17.65 -0.51 -23.16
CA ARG A 68 -18.70 -1.45 -23.58
C ARG A 68 -18.03 -2.81 -23.66
N VAL A 69 -18.26 -3.64 -22.65
CA VAL A 69 -17.91 -5.05 -22.63
C VAL A 69 -19.22 -5.79 -22.41
#